data_AF-A0A381XRV8-F1
#
_entry.id   AF-A0A381XRV8-F1
#
_cell.length_a   1.000
_cell.length_b   1.000
_cell.length_c   1.000
_cell.angle_alpha   90.00
_cell.angle_beta   90.00
_cell.angle_gamma   90.00
#
_symmetry.space_group_name_H-M   'P 1'
#
loop_
_entity.id
_entity.type
_entity.pdbx_description
1 polymer ?
#
loop_
_entity_poly.entity_id
_entity_poly.type
_entity_poly.pdbx_seq_one_letter_code
_entity_poly.pdbx_strand_id
1 'polypeptide(L)'
;TFAHEKATGTFETLLTTPVSDAQVVLAKFAGSFLFFLIAFLPALSYPFILEHYAHRPMEVDSRAIISLGIGIGLFGAFFMALGCFASSLTRSQIVAAMITFAAGTGLYITGYLSDLPPSNPQWWHHLLRHTSMLRHMEDFSTGILDTRHVLLYLSLTGIFLFLTYKSVESRRWK
;
A
#
# COMPACT_ATOMS: atom_id res chain seq x y z
N THR A 1 -8.61 12.82 1.04
CA THR A 1 -7.51 12.81 0.03
C THR A 1 -7.19 14.25 -0.37
N PHE A 2 -5.93 14.55 -0.76
CA PHE A 2 -5.49 15.93 -1.07
C PHE A 2 -6.06 16.48 -2.37
N ALA A 3 -6.22 15.65 -3.40
CA ALA A 3 -6.80 16.04 -4.68
C ALA A 3 -8.25 16.54 -4.52
N HIS A 4 -9.02 15.96 -3.59
CA HIS A 4 -10.39 16.40 -3.34
C HIS A 4 -10.42 17.82 -2.74
N GLU A 5 -9.59 18.09 -1.73
CA GLU A 5 -9.52 19.42 -1.09
C GLU A 5 -9.00 20.50 -2.03
N LYS A 6 -8.12 20.14 -2.97
CA LYS A 6 -7.69 21.05 -4.03
C LYS A 6 -8.79 21.33 -5.04
N ALA A 7 -9.65 20.35 -5.33
CA ALA A 7 -10.78 20.52 -6.23
C ALA A 7 -11.89 21.36 -5.59
N THR A 8 -12.10 21.23 -4.26
CA THR A 8 -13.13 21.97 -3.51
C THR A 8 -12.66 23.33 -2.99
N GLY A 9 -11.38 23.68 -3.18
CA GLY A 9 -10.80 24.95 -2.71
C GLY A 9 -10.55 25.03 -1.20
N THR A 10 -10.88 24.00 -0.42
CA THR A 10 -10.67 23.96 1.03
C THR A 10 -9.20 23.76 1.42
N PHE A 11 -8.33 23.45 0.45
CA PHE A 11 -6.90 23.33 0.65
C PHE A 11 -6.26 24.63 1.16
N GLU A 12 -6.75 25.80 0.75
CA GLU A 12 -6.21 27.10 1.19
C GLU A 12 -6.50 27.38 2.67
N THR A 13 -7.69 27.01 3.14
CA THR A 13 -8.07 27.11 4.57
C THR A 13 -7.24 26.17 5.45
N LEU A 14 -6.89 24.99 4.94
CA LEU A 14 -6.04 24.03 5.64
C LEU A 14 -4.61 24.54 5.82
N LEU A 15 -4.08 25.27 4.84
CA LEU A 15 -2.73 25.86 4.89
C LEU A 15 -2.62 27.07 5.82
N THR A 16 -3.74 27.73 6.17
CA THR A 16 -3.77 28.88 7.08
C THR A 16 -4.05 28.50 8.53
N THR A 17 -4.42 27.24 8.78
CA THR A 17 -4.66 26.73 10.14
C THR A 17 -3.31 26.44 10.82
N PRO A 18 -3.14 26.68 12.14
CA PRO A 18 -1.86 26.47 12.85
C PRO A 18 -1.55 24.98 13.08
N VAL A 19 -1.53 24.17 12.02
CA VAL A 19 -1.25 22.73 12.05
C VAL A 19 0.00 22.47 11.23
N SER A 20 0.86 21.55 11.69
CA SER A 20 2.03 21.19 10.89
C SER A 20 1.64 20.37 9.66
N ASP A 21 2.32 20.61 8.53
CA ASP A 21 2.08 19.87 7.28
C ASP A 21 2.28 18.35 7.47
N ALA A 22 3.21 17.96 8.35
CA ALA A 22 3.46 16.57 8.71
C ALA A 22 2.25 15.92 9.41
N GLN A 23 1.60 16.64 10.34
CA GLN A 23 0.38 16.15 10.99
C GLN A 23 -0.77 15.97 10.00
N VAL A 24 -0.93 16.89 9.05
CA VAL A 24 -1.98 16.79 8.02
C VAL A 24 -1.75 15.56 7.13
N VAL A 25 -0.52 15.33 6.68
CA VAL A 25 -0.15 14.16 5.87
C VAL A 25 -0.37 12.86 6.65
N LEU A 26 0.12 12.78 7.90
CA LEU A 26 -0.03 11.59 8.73
C LEU A 26 -1.49 11.31 9.09
N ALA A 27 -2.29 12.33 9.42
CA ALA A 27 -3.70 12.16 9.72
C ALA A 27 -4.48 11.63 8.51
N LYS A 28 -4.21 12.17 7.31
CA LYS A 28 -4.84 11.69 6.06
C LYS A 28 -4.42 10.27 5.73
N PHE A 29 -3.13 9.95 5.84
CA PHE A 29 -2.65 8.59 5.64
C PHE A 29 -3.29 7.62 6.63
N ALA A 30 -3.28 7.93 7.93
CA ALA A 30 -3.83 7.09 8.97
C ALA A 30 -5.34 6.87 8.80
N GLY A 31 -6.11 7.92 8.49
CA GLY A 31 -7.54 7.79 8.22
C GLY A 31 -7.83 6.90 7.01
N SER A 32 -7.05 7.08 5.94
CA SER A 32 -7.13 6.25 4.74
C SER A 32 -6.72 4.79 4.99
N PHE A 33 -5.67 4.57 5.79
CA PHE A 33 -5.19 3.24 6.14
C PHE A 33 -6.13 2.49 7.08
N LEU A 34 -6.69 3.18 8.08
CA LEU A 34 -7.72 2.60 8.97
C LEU A 34 -8.98 2.23 8.18
N PHE A 35 -9.42 3.09 7.26
CA PHE A 35 -10.54 2.76 6.39
C PHE A 35 -10.25 1.49 5.56
N PHE A 36 -9.04 1.37 5.02
CA PHE A 36 -8.60 0.16 4.32
C PHE A 36 -8.64 -1.09 5.23
N LEU A 37 -8.11 -1.00 6.45
CA LEU A 37 -8.12 -2.12 7.39
C LEU A 37 -9.54 -2.56 7.74
N ILE A 38 -10.43 -1.61 8.02
CA ILE A 38 -11.84 -1.90 8.33
C ILE A 38 -12.55 -2.55 7.13
N ALA A 39 -12.31 -2.03 5.92
CA ALA A 39 -12.86 -2.61 4.70
C ALA A 39 -12.35 -4.04 4.44
N PHE A 40 -11.16 -4.38 4.96
CA PHE A 40 -10.55 -5.69 4.79
C PHE A 40 -10.93 -6.71 5.87
N LEU A 41 -11.42 -6.29 7.04
CA LEU A 41 -11.86 -7.18 8.11
C LEU A 41 -12.84 -8.30 7.67
N PRO A 42 -13.86 -8.04 6.81
CA PRO A 42 -14.76 -9.10 6.34
C PRO A 42 -14.04 -10.19 5.55
N ALA A 43 -12.99 -9.86 4.80
CA ALA A 43 -12.24 -10.83 4.01
C ALA A 43 -11.47 -11.81 4.91
N LEU A 44 -10.91 -11.34 6.03
CA LEU A 44 -10.26 -12.17 7.06
C LEU A 44 -11.24 -13.10 7.79
N SER A 45 -12.53 -12.74 7.83
CA SER A 45 -13.57 -13.56 8.48
C SER A 45 -14.07 -14.74 7.61
N TYR A 46 -13.76 -14.71 6.30
CA TYR A 46 -14.19 -15.73 5.34
C TYR A 46 -13.78 -17.18 5.67
N PRO A 47 -12.52 -17.51 6.05
CA PRO A 47 -12.15 -18.87 6.41
C PRO A 47 -12.95 -19.43 7.59
N PHE A 48 -13.30 -18.60 8.58
CA PHE A 48 -14.13 -19.01 9.71
C PHE A 48 -15.56 -19.35 9.29
N ILE A 49 -16.12 -18.59 8.34
CA ILE A 49 -17.43 -18.90 7.76
C ILE A 49 -17.35 -20.23 7.01
N LEU A 50 -16.30 -20.45 6.22
CA LEU A 50 -16.11 -21.71 5.49
C LEU A 50 -16.00 -22.91 6.43
N GLU A 51 -15.24 -22.80 7.51
CA GLU A 51 -15.11 -23.87 8.51
C GLU A 51 -16.47 -24.22 9.14
N HIS A 52 -17.29 -23.19 9.43
CA HIS A 52 -18.63 -23.38 9.99
C HIS A 52 -19.60 -24.10 9.02
N TYR A 53 -19.54 -23.80 7.72
CA TYR A 53 -20.48 -24.34 6.74
C TYR A 53 -19.99 -25.63 6.03
N ALA A 54 -18.68 -25.85 5.90
CA ALA A 54 -18.12 -26.94 5.10
C ALA A 54 -18.19 -28.33 5.77
N HIS A 55 -18.56 -28.43 7.06
CA HIS A 55 -18.69 -29.69 7.82
C HIS A 55 -17.46 -30.63 7.71
N ARG A 56 -16.31 -30.09 7.33
CA ARG A 56 -15.01 -30.76 7.33
C ARG A 56 -14.07 -29.89 8.15
N PRO A 57 -13.24 -30.47 9.03
CA PRO A 57 -12.17 -29.72 9.65
C PRO A 57 -11.19 -29.35 8.53
N MET A 58 -11.32 -28.14 7.99
CA MET A 58 -10.19 -27.53 7.33
C MET A 58 -9.20 -27.26 8.46
N GLU A 59 -7.99 -27.79 8.36
CA GLU A 59 -6.88 -27.35 9.20
C GLU A 59 -6.54 -25.92 8.78
N VAL A 60 -7.35 -24.98 9.24
CA VAL A 60 -7.13 -23.55 9.03
C VAL A 60 -5.94 -23.19 9.91
N ASP A 61 -4.76 -23.16 9.29
CA ASP A 61 -3.56 -22.74 10.01
C ASP A 61 -3.71 -21.28 10.43
N SER A 62 -3.91 -21.07 11.72
CA SER A 62 -4.03 -19.74 12.32
C SER A 62 -2.78 -18.89 12.04
N ARG A 63 -1.62 -19.52 11.83
CA ARG A 63 -0.38 -18.81 11.45
C ARG A 63 -0.48 -18.20 10.06
N ALA A 64 -1.02 -18.94 9.09
CA ALA A 64 -1.23 -18.48 7.73
C ALA A 64 -2.23 -17.31 7.66
N ILE A 65 -3.28 -17.33 8.49
CA ILE A 65 -4.24 -16.22 8.58
C ILE A 65 -3.56 -14.96 9.11
N ILE A 66 -2.79 -15.08 10.19
CA ILE A 66 -2.12 -13.93 10.81
C ILE A 66 -1.05 -13.36 9.86
N SER A 67 -0.25 -14.22 9.22
CA SER A 67 0.76 -13.77 8.26
C SER A 67 0.15 -13.08 7.05
N LEU A 68 -0.96 -13.63 6.52
CA LEU A 68 -1.71 -13.02 5.42
C LEU A 68 -2.31 -11.66 5.84
N GLY A 69 -2.88 -11.57 7.04
CA GLY A 69 -3.40 -10.32 7.59
C GLY A 69 -2.32 -9.23 7.71
N ILE A 70 -1.14 -9.60 8.21
CA ILE A 70 0.02 -8.70 8.30
C ILE A 70 0.48 -8.30 6.90
N GLY A 71 0.64 -9.25 5.98
CA GLY A 71 1.03 -9.01 4.59
C GLY A 71 0.09 -7.99 3.93
N ILE A 72 -1.22 -8.20 4.02
CA ILE A 72 -2.22 -7.32 3.42
C ILE A 72 -2.22 -5.94 4.07
N GLY A 73 -2.02 -5.85 5.39
CA GLY A 73 -1.82 -4.58 6.08
C GLY A 73 -0.62 -3.81 5.53
N LEU A 74 0.53 -4.48 5.33
CA LEU A 74 1.74 -3.85 4.79
C LEU A 74 1.58 -3.42 3.33
N PHE A 75 1.01 -4.28 2.50
CA PHE A 75 0.67 -3.97 1.11
C PHE A 75 -0.28 -2.77 1.04
N GLY A 76 -1.32 -2.77 1.86
CA GLY A 76 -2.25 -1.66 1.99
C GLY A 76 -1.54 -0.36 2.38
N ALA A 77 -0.70 -0.39 3.41
CA ALA A 77 0.06 0.79 3.85
C ALA A 77 0.92 1.38 2.72
N PHE A 78 1.58 0.51 1.93
CA PHE A 78 2.33 0.94 0.76
C PHE A 78 1.45 1.63 -0.28
N PHE A 79 0.35 0.99 -0.69
CA PHE A 79 -0.57 1.55 -1.69
C PHE A 79 -1.26 2.84 -1.22
N MET A 80 -1.61 2.94 0.05
CA MET A 80 -2.20 4.16 0.61
C MET A 80 -1.19 5.31 0.63
N ALA A 81 0.08 5.05 0.92
CA ALA A 81 1.13 6.07 0.86
C ALA A 81 1.40 6.52 -0.58
N LEU A 82 1.47 5.59 -1.53
CA LEU A 82 1.59 5.87 -2.96
C LEU A 82 0.42 6.72 -3.47
N GLY A 83 -0.81 6.37 -3.08
CA GLY A 83 -2.01 7.12 -3.42
C GLY A 83 -2.04 8.53 -2.81
N CYS A 84 -1.59 8.68 -1.57
CA CYS A 84 -1.42 9.99 -0.93
C CYS A 84 -0.42 10.86 -1.70
N PHE A 85 0.71 10.27 -2.11
CA PHE A 85 1.72 10.97 -2.93
C PHE A 85 1.15 11.40 -4.28
N ALA A 86 0.49 10.51 -5.02
CA ALA A 86 -0.14 10.83 -6.30
C ALA A 86 -1.19 11.94 -6.15
N SER A 87 -1.99 11.89 -5.08
CA SER A 87 -3.00 12.91 -4.73
C SER A 87 -2.37 14.26 -4.37
N SER A 88 -1.17 14.27 -3.80
CA SER A 88 -0.41 15.50 -3.54
C SER A 88 0.11 16.16 -4.82
N LEU A 89 0.30 15.40 -5.90
CA LEU A 89 0.84 15.91 -7.15
C LEU A 89 -0.26 16.48 -8.07
N THR A 90 -1.44 15.88 -8.05
CA THR A 90 -2.56 16.25 -8.93
C THR A 90 -3.60 17.15 -8.23
N ARG A 91 -4.46 17.79 -9.03
CA ARG A 91 -5.67 18.51 -8.57
C ARG A 91 -6.95 17.70 -8.77
N SER A 92 -6.92 16.71 -9.67
CA SER A 92 -8.08 15.85 -9.98
C SER A 92 -7.96 14.50 -9.29
N GLN A 93 -9.00 14.12 -8.54
CA GLN A 93 -9.08 12.83 -7.85
C GLN A 93 -9.02 11.65 -8.82
N ILE A 94 -9.62 11.78 -10.00
CA ILE A 94 -9.60 10.74 -11.04
C ILE A 94 -8.17 10.52 -11.53
N VAL A 95 -7.44 11.60 -11.83
CA VAL A 95 -6.05 11.51 -12.30
C VAL A 95 -5.15 10.93 -11.20
N ALA A 96 -5.35 11.31 -9.92
CA ALA A 96 -4.64 10.69 -8.81
C ALA A 96 -4.87 9.17 -8.74
N ALA A 97 -6.12 8.74 -8.89
CA ALA A 97 -6.48 7.32 -8.89
C ALA A 97 -5.84 6.57 -10.06
N MET A 98 -5.85 7.15 -11.27
CA MET A 98 -5.22 6.53 -12.45
C MET A 98 -3.71 6.36 -12.28
N ILE A 99 -3.01 7.35 -11.72
CA ILE A 99 -1.55 7.26 -11.46
C ILE A 99 -1.28 6.15 -10.44
N THR A 100 -2.06 6.10 -9.36
CA THR A 100 -1.90 5.07 -8.32
C THR A 100 -2.16 3.68 -8.89
N PHE A 101 -3.20 3.54 -9.71
CA PHE A 101 -3.53 2.30 -10.40
C PHE A 101 -2.42 1.88 -11.37
N ALA A 102 -1.97 2.78 -12.25
CA ALA A 102 -0.92 2.49 -13.21
C ALA A 102 0.41 2.10 -12.53
N ALA A 103 0.79 2.81 -11.47
CA ALA A 103 1.97 2.47 -10.68
C ALA A 103 1.82 1.10 -9.99
N GLY A 104 0.64 0.81 -9.44
CA GLY A 104 0.35 -0.48 -8.82
C GLY A 104 0.35 -1.65 -9.79
N THR A 105 -0.29 -1.50 -10.95
CA THR A 105 -0.25 -2.49 -12.01
C THR A 105 1.17 -2.69 -12.55
N GLY A 106 1.95 -1.60 -12.68
CA GLY A 106 3.36 -1.69 -13.06
C GLY A 106 4.17 -2.55 -12.09
N LEU A 107 4.01 -2.34 -10.79
CA LEU A 107 4.66 -3.17 -9.76
C LEU A 107 4.16 -4.62 -9.80
N TYR A 108 2.87 -4.84 -10.02
CA TYR A 108 2.32 -6.19 -10.16
C TYR A 108 2.93 -6.95 -11.35
N ILE A 109 3.11 -6.28 -12.50
CA ILE A 109 3.74 -6.87 -13.69
C ILE A 109 5.19 -7.28 -13.41
N THR A 110 5.93 -6.53 -12.57
CA THR A 110 7.30 -6.93 -12.20
C THR A 110 7.35 -8.29 -11.50
N GLY A 111 6.28 -8.67 -10.79
CA GLY A 111 6.15 -9.99 -10.18
C GLY A 111 6.12 -11.11 -11.21
N TYR A 112 5.28 -10.98 -12.24
CA TYR A 112 5.22 -11.94 -13.36
C TYR A 112 6.55 -12.03 -14.12
N LEU A 113 7.22 -10.89 -14.33
CA LEU A 113 8.49 -10.85 -15.03
C LEU A 113 9.62 -11.52 -14.24
N SER A 114 9.50 -11.61 -12.91
CA SER A 114 10.48 -12.27 -12.04
C SER A 114 10.46 -13.80 -12.13
N ASP A 115 9.34 -14.38 -12.55
CA ASP A 115 9.17 -15.84 -12.67
C ASP A 115 9.55 -16.37 -14.06
N LEU A 116 9.75 -15.49 -15.03
CA LEU A 116 10.34 -15.87 -16.32
C LEU A 116 11.84 -16.16 -16.12
N PRO A 117 12.32 -17.38 -16.42
CA PRO A 117 13.73 -17.70 -16.30
C PRO A 117 14.52 -16.88 -17.32
N PRO A 118 15.51 -16.08 -16.90
CA PRO A 118 16.26 -15.26 -17.83
C PRO A 118 17.25 -16.14 -18.60
N SER A 119 17.45 -15.85 -19.88
CA SER A 119 18.46 -16.50 -20.72
C SER A 119 19.90 -16.14 -20.31
N ASN A 120 20.09 -15.14 -19.43
CA ASN A 120 21.38 -14.73 -18.88
C ASN A 120 21.21 -14.22 -17.43
N PRO A 121 22.16 -14.50 -16.51
CA PRO A 121 22.14 -13.96 -15.15
C PRO A 121 22.40 -12.45 -15.20
N GLN A 122 21.33 -11.65 -15.27
CA GLN A 122 21.39 -10.19 -15.24
C GLN A 122 21.09 -9.67 -13.83
N TRP A 123 21.85 -8.67 -13.40
CA TRP A 123 21.67 -7.96 -12.12
C TRP A 123 20.24 -7.44 -11.91
N TRP A 124 19.56 -7.06 -12.99
CA TRP A 124 18.17 -6.61 -12.96
C TRP A 124 17.18 -7.71 -12.55
N HIS A 125 17.45 -8.98 -12.88
CA HIS A 125 16.60 -10.10 -12.47
C HIS A 125 16.65 -10.32 -10.96
N HIS A 126 17.82 -10.15 -10.34
CA HIS A 126 17.96 -10.25 -8.89
C HIS A 126 17.16 -9.16 -8.15
N LEU A 127 17.17 -7.93 -8.69
CA LEU A 127 16.36 -6.82 -8.18
C LEU A 127 14.86 -7.11 -8.34
N LEU A 128 14.42 -7.54 -9.53
CA LEU A 128 13.03 -7.91 -9.81
C LEU A 128 12.52 -9.02 -8.88
N ARG A 129 13.37 -10.02 -8.60
CA ARG A 129 13.02 -11.10 -7.68
C ARG A 129 12.85 -10.62 -6.24
N HIS A 130 13.63 -9.63 -5.82
CA HIS A 130 13.54 -9.06 -4.47
C HIS A 130 12.36 -8.08 -4.31
N THR A 131 11.87 -7.51 -5.40
CA THR A 131 10.70 -6.60 -5.41
C THR A 131 9.40 -7.29 -5.79
N SER A 132 9.43 -8.59 -6.06
CA SER A 132 8.27 -9.34 -6.57
C SER A 132 7.17 -9.43 -5.52
N MET A 133 6.16 -8.56 -5.67
CA MET A 133 4.96 -8.55 -4.83
C MET A 133 4.23 -9.89 -4.83
N LEU A 134 4.22 -10.60 -5.96
CA LEU A 134 3.55 -11.89 -6.09
C LEU A 134 4.15 -12.93 -5.14
N ARG A 135 5.48 -13.04 -5.12
CA ARG A 135 6.21 -13.97 -4.25
C ARG A 135 6.05 -13.63 -2.79
N HIS A 136 6.13 -12.33 -2.45
CA HIS A 136 5.89 -11.90 -1.07
C HIS A 136 4.49 -12.31 -0.60
N MET A 137 3.48 -12.16 -1.46
CA MET A 137 2.10 -12.56 -1.15
C MET A 137 1.95 -14.09 -1.00
N GLU A 138 2.67 -14.87 -1.81
CA GLU A 138 2.72 -16.33 -1.71
C GLU A 138 3.37 -16.77 -0.39
N ASP A 139 4.48 -16.16 -0.01
CA ASP A 139 5.14 -16.39 1.29
C ASP A 139 4.21 -16.04 2.46
N PHE A 140 3.49 -14.90 2.39
CA PHE A 140 2.49 -14.55 3.40
C PHE A 140 1.33 -15.55 3.44
N SER A 141 0.91 -16.11 2.31
CA SER A 141 -0.19 -17.09 2.24
C SER A 141 0.17 -18.44 2.87
N THR A 142 1.46 -18.79 2.91
CA THR A 142 1.96 -20.05 3.47
C THR A 142 2.36 -19.96 4.95
N GLY A 143 2.18 -18.80 5.59
CA GLY A 143 2.57 -18.60 7.00
C GLY A 143 3.96 -18.01 7.21
N ILE A 144 4.69 -17.70 6.13
CA ILE A 144 6.08 -17.25 6.21
C ILE A 144 6.12 -15.73 6.33
N LEU A 145 6.60 -15.24 7.48
CA LEU A 145 6.85 -13.82 7.73
C LEU A 145 8.34 -13.54 7.67
N ASP A 146 8.86 -13.23 6.48
CA ASP A 146 10.24 -12.73 6.36
C ASP A 146 10.30 -11.23 6.76
N THR A 147 11.24 -10.91 7.65
CA THR A 147 11.51 -9.54 8.10
C THR A 147 11.95 -8.65 6.93
N ARG A 148 12.54 -9.21 5.87
CA ARG A 148 12.96 -8.49 4.67
C ARG A 148 11.78 -7.83 3.96
N HIS A 149 10.69 -8.56 3.77
CA HIS A 149 9.48 -8.02 3.15
C HIS A 149 8.87 -6.93 4.03
N VAL A 150 8.84 -7.17 5.35
CA VAL A 150 8.32 -6.21 6.32
C VAL A 150 9.06 -4.87 6.25
N LEU A 151 10.39 -4.92 6.29
CA LEU A 151 11.23 -3.72 6.20
C LEU A 151 11.14 -3.04 4.84
N LEU A 152 11.01 -3.80 3.74
CA LEU A 152 10.84 -3.25 2.40
C LEU A 152 9.55 -2.43 2.28
N TYR A 153 8.41 -2.97 2.71
CA TYR A 153 7.15 -2.22 2.64
C TYR A 153 7.13 -1.02 3.58
N LEU A 154 7.63 -1.16 4.82
CA LEU A 154 7.70 -0.05 5.76
C LEU A 154 8.60 1.09 5.26
N SER A 155 9.75 0.76 4.68
CA SER A 155 10.66 1.76 4.10
C SER A 155 10.05 2.46 2.89
N LEU A 156 9.40 1.72 1.98
CA LEU A 156 8.67 2.29 0.85
C LEU A 156 7.52 3.20 1.30
N THR A 157 6.70 2.76 2.26
CA THR A 157 5.65 3.58 2.87
C THR A 157 6.22 4.88 3.44
N GLY A 158 7.32 4.79 4.20
CA GLY A 158 8.01 5.96 4.76
C GLY A 158 8.52 6.93 3.69
N ILE A 159 9.14 6.42 2.63
CA ILE A 159 9.63 7.23 1.50
C ILE A 159 8.48 7.96 0.81
N PHE A 160 7.36 7.28 0.51
CA PHE A 160 6.22 7.92 -0.13
C PHE A 160 5.53 8.96 0.75
N LEU A 161 5.47 8.73 2.07
CA LEU A 161 4.96 9.73 3.01
C LEU A 161 5.90 10.95 3.10
N PHE A 162 7.21 10.73 3.13
CA PHE A 162 8.19 11.82 3.11
C PHE A 162 8.10 12.64 1.81
N LEU A 163 7.97 11.97 0.66
CA LEU A 163 7.75 12.64 -0.63
C LEU A 163 6.42 13.41 -0.65
N THR A 164 5.37 12.87 -0.04
CA THR A 164 4.08 13.57 0.11
C THR A 164 4.25 14.83 0.95
N TYR A 165 4.95 14.75 2.08
CA TYR A 165 5.27 15.90 2.92
C TYR A 165 6.04 16.98 2.16
N LYS A 166 7.12 16.60 1.45
CA LYS A 166 7.91 17.52 0.62
C LYS A 166 7.11 18.17 -0.52
N SER A 167 6.21 17.41 -1.14
CA SER A 167 5.30 17.91 -2.18
C SER A 167 4.32 18.96 -1.66
N VAL A 168 3.82 18.80 -0.42
CA VAL A 168 2.94 19.76 0.23
C VAL A 168 3.72 21.00 0.69
N GLU A 169 4.86 20.81 1.36
CA GLU A 169 5.74 21.89 1.84
C GLU A 169 6.18 22.82 0.70
N SER A 170 6.63 22.27 -0.43
CA SER A 170 7.11 23.06 -1.58
C SER A 170 6.06 24.00 -2.16
N ARG A 171 4.77 23.67 -2.04
CA ARG A 171 3.68 24.50 -2.57
C ARG A 171 3.35 25.70 -1.68
N ARG A 172 3.75 25.68 -0.41
CA ARG A 172 3.55 26.80 0.53
C ARG A 172 4.53 27.96 0.26
N TRP A 173 5.62 27.69 -0.46
CA TRP A 173 6.66 28.68 -0.79
C TRP A 173 6.44 29.36 -2.15
N LYS A 174 5.43 28.94 -2.92
CA LYS A 174 5.01 29.59 -4.16
C LYS A 174 3.78 30.45 -3.89
#